data_AF-A0A9R0SBR7-F1
#
_entry.id   AF-A0A9R0SBR7-F1
#
_cell.length_a   1.000
_cell.length_b   1.000
_cell.length_c   1.000
_cell.angle_alpha   90.00
_cell.angle_beta   90.00
_cell.angle_gamma   90.00
#
_symmetry.space_group_name_H-M   'P 1'
#
loop_
_entity.id
_entity.type
_entity.pdbx_description
1 polymer ?
#
loop_
_entity_poly.entity_id
_entity_poly.type
_entity_poly.pdbx_seq_one_letter_code
_entity_poly.pdbx_strand_id
1 'polypeptide(L)'
;MKGRPILGRIYEGKEPPQFIALFQPMVILKGGISCGYKNSVQEKGLPDETYPGTGVALVRINGTSIHNNKTLQVDEVSTSLSSTNCFVLQSGNSVFIWIGNTSSYEQQQWAAKIAEFLKAWRCCQTLQGGN
;
A
#
# COMPACT_ATOMS: atom_id res chain seq x y z
N MET A 1 -31.24 18.58 0.16
CA MET A 1 -30.58 18.43 1.47
C MET A 1 -29.19 19.06 1.39
N LYS A 2 -28.88 20.08 2.22
CA LYS A 2 -27.51 20.62 2.31
C LYS A 2 -26.73 19.77 3.32
N GLY A 3 -25.80 18.94 2.87
CA GLY A 3 -24.91 18.19 3.75
C GLY A 3 -23.95 19.15 4.47
N ARG A 4 -23.78 18.99 5.78
CA ARG A 4 -22.74 19.69 6.54
C ARG A 4 -21.50 18.80 6.57
N PRO A 5 -20.33 19.28 6.09
CA PRO A 5 -19.11 18.48 6.16
C PRO A 5 -18.73 18.24 7.62
N ILE A 6 -18.19 17.05 7.88
CA ILE A 6 -17.61 16.68 9.18
C ILE A 6 -16.10 16.55 9.02
N LEU A 7 -15.35 17.04 10.01
CA LEU A 7 -13.90 16.88 10.07
C LEU A 7 -13.57 15.66 10.91
N GLY A 8 -12.90 14.67 10.31
CA GLY A 8 -12.37 13.51 11.02
C GLY A 8 -10.84 13.49 10.95
N ARG A 9 -10.19 13.11 12.05
CA ARG A 9 -8.75 12.83 12.07
C ARG A 9 -8.54 11.33 12.17
N ILE A 10 -7.75 10.79 11.26
CA ILE A 10 -7.49 9.36 11.14
C ILE A 10 -5.99 9.14 11.30
N TYR A 11 -5.63 8.15 12.10
CA TYR A 11 -4.25 7.80 12.39
C TYR A 11 -3.96 6.41 11.81
N GLU A 12 -2.74 6.22 11.30
CA GLU A 12 -2.29 4.93 10.81
C GLU A 12 -2.40 3.86 11.90
N GLY A 13 -2.91 2.69 11.53
CA GLY A 13 -3.14 1.58 12.46
C GLY A 13 -4.41 1.70 13.31
N LYS A 14 -5.05 2.88 13.33
CA LYS A 14 -6.29 3.16 14.07
C LYS A 14 -7.41 3.69 13.17
N GLU A 15 -7.41 3.24 11.91
CA GLU A 15 -8.41 3.66 10.93
C GLU A 15 -9.78 3.07 11.26
N PRO A 16 -10.87 3.86 11.21
CA PRO A 16 -12.21 3.34 11.38
C PRO A 16 -12.57 2.28 10.32
N PRO A 17 -13.30 1.21 10.68
CA PRO A 17 -13.78 0.19 9.73
C PRO A 17 -14.49 0.73 8.49
N GLN A 18 -15.24 1.82 8.64
CA GLN A 18 -15.95 2.49 7.56
C GLN A 18 -14.99 3.20 6.60
N PHE A 19 -13.89 3.75 7.11
CA PHE A 19 -12.87 4.39 6.28
C PHE A 19 -12.16 3.35 5.41
N ILE A 20 -11.77 2.21 5.97
CA ILE A 20 -11.16 1.11 5.22
C ILE A 20 -12.10 0.60 4.13
N ALA A 21 -13.40 0.52 4.42
CA ALA A 21 -14.40 0.09 3.43
C ALA A 21 -14.56 1.07 2.24
N LEU A 22 -14.25 2.35 2.40
CA LEU A 22 -14.33 3.35 1.32
C LEU A 22 -13.21 3.19 0.29
N PHE A 23 -12.03 2.76 0.70
CA PHE A 23 -10.85 2.68 -0.16
C PHE A 23 -10.50 1.22 -0.42
N GLN A 24 -11.01 0.64 -1.51
CA GLN A 24 -10.76 -0.75 -1.82
C GLN A 24 -10.23 -0.98 -3.24
N PRO A 25 -9.01 -1.53 -3.37
CA PRO A 25 -8.07 -1.88 -2.30
C PRO A 25 -7.37 -0.66 -1.64
N MET A 26 -7.02 -0.77 -0.36
CA MET A 26 -6.20 0.22 0.37
C MET A 26 -4.77 -0.30 0.53
N VAL A 27 -3.82 0.35 -0.14
CA VAL A 27 -2.38 0.05 -0.03
C VAL A 27 -1.68 1.23 0.65
N ILE A 28 -1.02 0.98 1.77
CA ILE A 28 -0.23 1.97 2.51
C ILE A 28 1.23 1.82 2.08
N LEU A 29 1.79 2.89 1.54
CA LEU A 29 3.17 2.95 1.05
C LEU A 29 4.05 3.70 2.05
N LYS A 30 5.34 3.38 2.07
CA LYS A 30 6.31 4.04 2.93
C LYS A 30 6.64 5.47 2.46
N GLY A 31 6.92 6.30 3.45
CA GLY A 31 7.36 7.69 3.32
C GLY A 31 6.29 8.69 2.91
N GLY A 32 6.70 9.76 2.21
CA GLY A 32 5.80 10.87 1.93
C GLY A 32 6.36 11.92 0.96
N ILE A 33 5.49 12.46 0.12
CA ILE A 33 5.88 13.49 -0.86
C ILE A 33 5.77 14.93 -0.33
N SER A 34 5.19 15.12 0.85
CA SER A 34 4.94 16.45 1.40
C SER A 34 6.24 17.11 1.87
N CYS A 35 6.32 18.45 1.74
CA CYS A 35 7.45 19.22 2.26
C CYS A 35 7.64 19.02 3.76
N GLY A 36 6.55 18.95 4.53
CA GLY A 36 6.60 18.70 5.97
C GLY A 36 7.25 17.36 6.32
N TYR A 37 6.91 16.28 5.59
CA TYR A 37 7.56 14.99 5.77
C TYR A 37 9.06 15.09 5.44
N LYS A 38 9.43 15.61 4.27
CA LYS A 38 10.83 15.69 3.81
C LYS A 38 11.70 16.51 4.77
N ASN A 39 11.20 17.65 5.25
CA ASN A 39 11.88 18.47 6.23
C ASN A 39 12.05 17.72 7.56
N SER A 40 11.02 17.01 8.03
CA SER A 40 11.08 16.27 9.29
C SER A 40 12.07 15.10 9.27
N VAL A 41 12.19 14.41 8.13
CA VAL A 41 13.13 13.30 7.95
C VAL A 41 14.57 13.82 7.95
N GLN A 42 14.80 14.93 7.23
CA GLN A 42 16.10 15.59 7.18
C GLN A 42 16.53 16.13 8.55
N GLU A 43 15.64 16.82 9.26
CA GLU A 43 15.91 17.38 10.60
C GLU A 43 16.27 16.28 11.61
N LYS A 44 15.62 15.12 11.52
CA LYS A 44 15.87 13.97 12.41
C LYS A 44 17.05 13.10 11.96
N GLY A 45 17.66 13.38 10.81
CA GLY A 45 18.72 12.56 10.23
C GLY A 45 18.28 11.13 9.89
N LEU A 46 16.98 10.93 9.63
CA LEU A 46 16.43 9.62 9.27
C LEU A 46 16.60 9.37 7.76
N PRO A 47 16.73 8.11 7.32
CA PRO A 47 16.70 7.79 5.89
C PRO A 47 15.31 8.10 5.32
N ASP A 48 15.27 8.65 4.11
CA ASP A 48 14.02 8.84 3.39
C ASP A 48 13.58 7.50 2.76
N GLU A 49 12.59 6.87 3.39
CA GLU A 49 11.98 5.63 2.90
C GLU A 49 10.82 5.87 1.91
N THR A 50 10.73 7.07 1.31
CA THR A 50 9.67 7.37 0.35
C THR A 50 9.77 6.47 -0.87
N TYR A 51 8.72 5.69 -1.09
CA TYR A 51 8.58 4.92 -2.32
C TYR A 51 8.46 5.88 -3.52
N PRO A 52 9.41 5.86 -4.48
CA PRO A 52 9.51 6.88 -5.52
C PRO A 52 8.48 6.71 -6.65
N GLY A 53 7.50 5.81 -6.48
CA GLY A 53 6.52 5.51 -7.51
C GLY A 53 7.08 4.69 -8.68
N THR A 54 8.40 4.62 -8.86
CA THR A 54 9.12 3.88 -9.91
C THR A 54 9.96 2.72 -9.39
N GLY A 55 10.12 2.60 -8.07
CA GLY A 55 10.96 1.59 -7.43
C GLY A 55 10.29 0.22 -7.27
N VAL A 56 10.93 -0.61 -6.44
CA VAL A 56 10.39 -1.89 -5.97
C VAL A 56 9.51 -1.64 -4.75
N ALA A 57 8.40 -2.35 -4.64
CA ALA A 57 7.56 -2.34 -3.44
C ALA A 57 7.18 -3.76 -3.08
N LEU A 58 7.48 -4.18 -1.84
CA LEU A 58 6.97 -5.43 -1.27
C LEU A 58 5.79 -5.10 -0.36
N VAL A 59 4.62 -5.65 -0.66
CA VAL A 59 3.37 -5.38 0.08
C VAL A 59 2.89 -6.65 0.77
N ARG A 60 2.63 -6.57 2.07
CA ARG A 60 2.09 -7.68 2.87
C ARG A 60 0.56 -7.61 2.96
N ILE A 61 -0.09 -8.76 2.77
CA ILE A 61 -1.53 -8.93 2.97
C ILE A 61 -1.83 -9.22 4.45
N ASN A 62 -2.37 -8.23 5.18
CA ASN A 62 -2.67 -8.38 6.61
C ASN A 62 -4.07 -8.95 6.90
N GLY A 63 -5.03 -8.70 6.02
CA GLY A 63 -6.41 -9.12 6.22
C GLY A 63 -7.20 -9.07 4.93
N THR A 64 -8.37 -9.71 4.95
CA THR A 64 -9.19 -10.00 3.77
C THR A 64 -10.60 -9.43 3.88
N SER A 65 -11.04 -9.08 5.10
CA SER A 65 -12.36 -8.51 5.36
C SER A 65 -12.48 -7.10 4.80
N ILE A 66 -13.67 -6.74 4.30
CA ILE A 66 -14.00 -5.40 3.78
C ILE A 66 -13.67 -4.26 4.79
N HIS A 67 -13.65 -4.57 6.07
CA HIS A 67 -13.37 -3.59 7.14
C HIS A 67 -11.92 -3.63 7.64
N ASN A 68 -11.10 -4.55 7.13
CA ASN A 68 -9.74 -4.78 7.59
C ASN A 68 -8.88 -5.47 6.50
N ASN A 69 -8.91 -4.94 5.28
CA ASN A 69 -8.15 -5.47 4.14
C ASN A 69 -7.02 -4.53 3.68
N LYS A 70 -6.61 -3.61 4.56
CA LYS A 70 -5.47 -2.73 4.31
C LYS A 70 -4.20 -3.57 4.17
N THR A 71 -3.40 -3.22 3.18
CA THR A 71 -2.10 -3.84 2.92
C THR A 71 -1.00 -2.83 3.15
N LEU A 72 0.14 -3.28 3.66
CA LEU A 72 1.23 -2.42 4.07
C LEU A 72 2.47 -2.74 3.24
N GLN A 73 3.15 -1.71 2.74
CA GLN A 73 4.51 -1.88 2.26
C GLN A 73 5.43 -2.25 3.42
N VAL A 74 6.25 -3.27 3.18
CA VAL A 74 7.29 -3.77 4.09
C VAL A 74 8.63 -3.67 3.38
N ASP A 75 9.72 -3.85 4.12
CA ASP A 75 11.07 -3.83 3.55
C ASP A 75 11.21 -4.90 2.46
N GLU A 76 11.88 -4.56 1.36
CA GLU A 76 12.06 -5.44 0.20
C GLU A 76 13.16 -6.50 0.44
N VAL A 77 13.11 -7.18 1.60
CA VAL A 77 14.06 -8.19 2.03
C VAL A 77 13.37 -9.53 2.29
N SER A 78 14.09 -10.63 2.08
CA SER A 78 13.56 -11.98 2.27
C SER A 78 13.10 -12.26 3.70
N THR A 79 13.72 -11.60 4.69
CA THR A 79 13.37 -11.72 6.11
C THR A 79 12.01 -11.12 6.46
N SER A 80 11.42 -10.30 5.59
CA SER A 80 10.07 -9.77 5.77
C SER A 80 8.98 -10.78 5.39
N LEU A 81 9.32 -11.81 4.60
CA LEU A 81 8.38 -12.87 4.20
C LEU A 81 8.06 -13.79 5.38
N SER A 82 6.82 -14.30 5.40
CA SER A 82 6.34 -15.13 6.51
C SER A 82 5.36 -16.18 6.01
N SER A 83 5.60 -17.46 6.33
CA SER A 83 4.83 -18.62 5.82
C SER A 83 3.32 -18.53 6.04
N THR A 84 2.86 -17.67 6.94
CA THR A 84 1.44 -17.48 7.30
C THR A 84 0.70 -16.45 6.46
N ASN A 85 1.41 -15.62 5.69
CA ASN A 85 0.81 -14.50 4.96
C ASN A 85 1.02 -14.62 3.45
N CYS A 86 0.34 -13.77 2.68
CA CYS A 86 0.65 -13.56 1.27
C CYS A 86 1.33 -12.20 1.10
N PHE A 87 2.18 -12.09 0.09
CA PHE A 87 2.90 -10.88 -0.23
C PHE A 87 2.85 -10.63 -1.74
N VAL A 88 2.87 -9.36 -2.14
CA VAL A 88 2.93 -8.93 -3.52
C VAL A 88 4.17 -8.09 -3.71
N LEU A 89 5.09 -8.56 -4.56
CA LEU A 89 6.29 -7.84 -4.95
C LEU A 89 6.05 -7.19 -6.29
N GLN A 90 6.06 -5.87 -6.33
CA GLN A 90 6.05 -5.10 -7.58
C GLN A 90 7.47 -4.63 -7.89
N SER A 91 7.98 -4.95 -9.07
CA SER A 91 9.30 -4.51 -9.55
C SER A 91 9.19 -4.08 -11.01
N GLY A 92 9.25 -2.76 -11.25
CA GLY A 92 9.00 -2.19 -12.57
C GLY A 92 7.62 -2.58 -13.12
N ASN A 93 7.60 -3.25 -14.27
CA ASN A 93 6.38 -3.72 -14.95
C ASN A 93 5.96 -5.14 -14.54
N SER A 94 6.75 -5.79 -13.68
CA SER A 94 6.48 -7.15 -13.21
C SER A 94 5.88 -7.13 -11.82
N VAL A 95 4.91 -8.01 -11.61
CA VAL A 95 4.29 -8.24 -10.31
C VAL A 95 4.39 -9.72 -10.00
N PHE A 96 4.89 -10.04 -8.81
CA PHE A 96 5.04 -11.39 -8.31
C PHE A 96 4.21 -11.55 -7.05
N ILE A 97 3.55 -12.69 -6.91
CA ILE A 97 2.81 -13.03 -5.69
C ILE A 97 3.59 -14.14 -4.98
N TRP A 98 3.89 -13.89 -3.72
CA TRP A 98 4.41 -14.91 -2.83
C TRP A 98 3.27 -15.42 -1.94
N ILE A 99 3.06 -16.73 -1.96
CA ILE A 99 2.01 -17.42 -1.20
C ILE A 99 2.68 -18.15 -0.05
N GLY A 100 2.36 -17.75 1.18
CA GLY A 100 2.82 -18.47 2.36
C GLY A 100 2.20 -19.85 2.46
N ASN A 101 2.99 -20.85 2.87
CA ASN A 101 2.54 -22.24 2.97
C ASN A 101 1.29 -22.45 3.85
N THR A 102 1.10 -21.61 4.87
CA THR A 102 -0.05 -21.67 5.79
C THR A 102 -1.01 -20.49 5.60
N SER A 103 -0.88 -19.75 4.49
CA SER A 103 -1.81 -18.69 4.13
C SER A 103 -3.20 -19.23 3.80
N SER A 104 -4.22 -18.44 4.08
CA SER A 104 -5.60 -18.78 3.73
C SER A 104 -5.91 -18.54 2.25
N TYR A 105 -6.90 -19.26 1.73
CA TYR A 105 -7.38 -19.06 0.36
C TYR A 105 -7.86 -17.61 0.12
N GLU A 106 -8.51 -17.00 1.11
CA GLU A 106 -8.95 -15.61 1.03
C GLU A 106 -7.77 -14.64 0.87
N GLN A 107 -6.66 -14.86 1.59
CA GLN A 107 -5.46 -14.04 1.45
C GLN A 107 -4.85 -14.18 0.05
N GLN A 108 -4.90 -15.37 -0.54
CA GLN A 108 -4.42 -15.62 -1.90
C GLN A 108 -5.27 -14.89 -2.94
N GLN A 109 -6.60 -14.96 -2.82
CA GLN A 109 -7.51 -14.22 -3.70
C GLN A 109 -7.33 -12.70 -3.55
N TRP A 110 -7.16 -12.21 -2.32
CA TRP A 110 -6.90 -10.80 -2.09
C TRP A 110 -5.54 -10.36 -2.66
N ALA A 111 -4.50 -11.18 -2.52
CA ALA A 111 -3.19 -10.93 -3.12
C ALA A 111 -3.28 -10.78 -4.65
N ALA A 112 -4.07 -11.63 -5.32
CA ALA A 112 -4.32 -11.51 -6.76
C ALA A 112 -5.01 -10.18 -7.12
N LYS A 113 -6.02 -9.76 -6.34
CA LYS A 113 -6.68 -8.47 -6.54
C LYS A 113 -5.73 -7.28 -6.36
N ILE A 114 -4.86 -7.33 -5.34
CA ILE A 114 -3.83 -6.32 -5.11
C ILE A 114 -2.82 -6.29 -6.27
N ALA A 115 -2.39 -7.45 -6.77
CA ALA A 115 -1.47 -7.54 -7.88
C ALA A 115 -2.03 -6.86 -9.15
N GLU A 116 -3.30 -7.11 -9.48
CA GLU A 116 -3.96 -6.45 -10.61
C GLU A 116 -4.11 -4.94 -10.39
N PHE A 117 -4.45 -4.51 -9.18
CA PHE A 117 -4.51 -3.09 -8.84
C PHE A 117 -3.17 -2.37 -9.03
N LEU A 118 -2.08 -2.96 -8.55
CA LEU A 118 -0.73 -2.40 -8.68
C LEU A 118 -0.26 -2.39 -10.16
N LYS A 119 -0.66 -3.39 -10.94
CA LYS A 119 -0.39 -3.45 -12.38
C LYS A 119 -1.14 -2.35 -13.14
N ALA A 120 -2.43 -2.15 -12.84
CA ALA A 120 -3.26 -1.11 -13.47
C ALA A 120 -2.78 0.30 -13.15
N TRP A 121 -2.30 0.54 -11.91
CA TRP A 121 -1.74 1.83 -11.49
C TRP A 121 -0.60 2.32 -12.40
N ARG A 122 0.15 1.41 -13.02
CA ARG A 122 1.22 1.76 -13.98
C ARG A 122 0.72 2.09 -15.38
N CYS A 123 -0.37 1.48 -15.83
CA CYS A 123 -0.92 1.75 -17.16
C CYS A 123 -1.49 3.18 -17.26
N CYS A 124 -1.98 3.73 -16.14
CA CYS A 124 -2.58 5.06 -16.07
C CYS A 124 -1.61 6.19 -15.68
N GLN A 125 -0.31 6.07 -15.96
CA GLN A 125 0.58 7.24 -15.81
C GLN A 125 0.26 8.24 -16.92
N THR A 126 -0.30 9.39 -16.55
CA THR A 126 -0.64 10.50 -17.44
C THR A 126 0.60 10.96 -18.21
N LEU A 127 0.53 10.98 -19.54
CA LEU A 127 1.47 11.70 -20.40
C LEU A 127 1.42 13.19 -20.01
N GLN A 128 2.49 13.72 -19.41
CA GLN A 128 2.64 15.17 -19.33
C GLN A 128 2.85 15.68 -20.76
N GLY A 129 1.85 16.37 -21.30
CA GLY A 129 1.98 17.08 -22.56
C GLY A 129 3.04 18.17 -22.41
N GLY A 130 4.14 18.02 -23.12
CA GLY A 130 5.16 19.05 -23.22
C GLY A 130 4.71 20.18 -24.16
N ASN A 131 4.76 21.40 -23.64
CA ASN A 131 5.43 22.56 -24.24
C ASN A 131 5.55 23.68 -23.19
#